data_AF-A0A2K3MT02-F1
#
_entry.id   AF-A0A2K3MT02-F1
#
_cell.length_a   1.000
_cell.length_b   1.000
_cell.length_c   1.000
_cell.angle_alpha   90.00
_cell.angle_beta   90.00
_cell.angle_gamma   90.00
#
_symmetry.space_group_name_H-M   'P 1'
#
loop_
_entity.id
_entity.type
_entity.pdbx_description
1 polymer ?
#
loop_
_entity_poly.entity_id
_entity_poly.type
_entity_poly.pdbx_seq_one_letter_code
_entity_poly.pdbx_strand_id
1 'polypeptide(L)'
;MEDAYGVVPLTQHYACVVNLLVHAGRLGEAVEFINKTPTELNEMIWQTLFGACRIHGNTELGYTTTQKILSTQPEHSSTYVLFVQHYGMHGYLKMELV
;
A
#
# COMPACT_ATOMS: atom_id res chain seq x y z
N MET A 1 -9.77 0.14 19.78
CA MET A 1 -10.72 -0.99 19.68
C MET A 1 -10.67 -1.83 20.95
N GLU A 2 -9.48 -2.19 21.43
CA GLU A 2 -9.31 -2.86 22.73
C GLU A 2 -9.71 -1.97 23.92
N ASP A 3 -9.13 -0.78 24.07
CA ASP A 3 -9.42 0.09 25.22
C ASP A 3 -10.86 0.64 25.26
N ALA A 4 -11.51 0.75 24.10
CA ALA A 4 -12.83 1.36 23.97
C ALA A 4 -13.98 0.34 23.97
N TYR A 5 -13.74 -0.88 23.48
CA TYR A 5 -14.79 -1.88 23.28
C TYR A 5 -14.43 -3.28 23.82
N GLY A 6 -13.24 -3.47 24.38
CA GLY A 6 -12.77 -4.77 24.89
C GLY A 6 -12.51 -5.81 23.80
N VAL A 7 -12.43 -5.40 22.53
CA VAL A 7 -12.24 -6.30 21.38
C VAL A 7 -10.80 -6.23 20.89
N VAL A 8 -10.09 -7.36 20.99
CA VAL A 8 -8.74 -7.53 20.44
C VAL A 8 -8.82 -7.48 18.91
N PRO A 9 -8.20 -6.49 18.25
CA PRO A 9 -8.33 -6.34 16.81
C PRO A 9 -7.52 -7.40 16.07
N LEU A 10 -8.21 -8.26 15.33
CA LEU A 10 -7.60 -9.14 14.33
C LEU A 10 -7.07 -8.36 13.11
N THR A 11 -6.14 -8.97 12.38
CA THR A 11 -5.57 -8.43 11.12
C THR A 11 -6.63 -7.97 10.12
N GLN A 12 -7.77 -8.66 10.07
CA GLN A 12 -8.90 -8.32 9.19
C GLN A 12 -9.54 -6.96 9.53
N HIS A 13 -9.60 -6.59 10.80
CA HIS A 13 -10.15 -5.30 11.22
C HIS A 13 -9.21 -4.16 10.81
N TYR A 14 -7.90 -4.35 10.93
CA TYR A 14 -6.91 -3.38 10.45
C TYR A 14 -6.97 -3.22 8.94
N ALA A 15 -7.08 -4.34 8.19
CA ALA A 15 -7.25 -4.30 6.74
C ALA A 15 -8.49 -3.49 6.33
N CYS A 16 -9.61 -3.66 7.05
CA CYS A 16 -10.84 -2.92 6.80
C CYS A 16 -10.66 -1.41 6.98
N VAL A 17 -10.01 -0.98 8.08
CA VAL A 17 -9.74 0.44 8.32
C VAL A 17 -8.84 1.04 7.25
N VAL A 18 -7.78 0.34 6.86
CA VAL A 18 -6.91 0.79 5.76
C VAL A 18 -7.70 0.92 4.47
N ASN A 19 -8.50 -0.10 4.12
CA ASN A 19 -9.31 -0.07 2.90
C ASN A 19 -10.26 1.13 2.86
N LEU A 20 -10.91 1.45 3.98
CA LEU A 20 -11.78 2.62 4.10
C LEU A 20 -11.01 3.93 3.89
N LEU A 21 -9.83 4.08 4.50
CA LEU A 21 -9.01 5.28 4.37
C LEU A 21 -8.52 5.49 2.95
N VAL A 22 -8.04 4.42 2.30
CA VAL A 22 -7.50 4.53 0.94
C VAL A 22 -8.58 4.80 -0.10
N HIS A 23 -9.78 4.22 0.04
CA HIS A 23 -10.92 4.53 -0.84
C HIS A 23 -11.44 5.96 -0.64
N ALA A 24 -11.27 6.53 0.56
CA ALA A 24 -11.57 7.93 0.82
C ALA A 24 -10.48 8.90 0.31
N GLY A 25 -9.40 8.39 -0.31
CA GLY A 25 -8.24 9.20 -0.74
C GLY A 25 -7.37 9.71 0.41
N ARG A 26 -7.61 9.25 1.65
CA ARG A 26 -6.89 9.66 2.87
C ARG A 26 -5.61 8.84 3.05
N LEU A 27 -4.75 8.88 2.03
CA LEU A 27 -3.60 7.99 1.92
C LEU A 27 -2.57 8.20 3.04
N GLY A 28 -2.32 9.45 3.44
CA GLY A 28 -1.39 9.75 4.54
C GLY A 28 -1.85 9.15 5.87
N GLU A 29 -3.15 9.21 6.14
CA GLU A 29 -3.74 8.62 7.36
C GLU A 29 -3.73 7.09 7.30
N ALA A 30 -3.92 6.50 6.12
CA ALA A 30 -3.76 5.06 5.93
C ALA A 30 -2.33 4.61 6.29
N VAL A 31 -1.30 5.34 5.85
CA VAL A 31 0.11 5.06 6.18
C VAL A 31 0.38 5.21 7.66
N GLU A 32 -0.10 6.30 8.26
CA GLU A 32 0.08 6.54 9.69
C GLU A 32 -0.60 5.44 10.53
N PHE A 33 -1.78 5.00 10.11
CA PHE A 33 -2.50 3.89 10.73
C PHE A 33 -1.70 2.58 10.62
N ILE A 34 -1.21 2.24 9.42
CA ILE A 34 -0.37 1.06 9.19
C ILE A 34 0.86 1.07 10.11
N ASN A 35 1.54 2.20 10.25
CA ASN A 35 2.75 2.31 11.06
C ASN A 35 2.49 2.23 12.58
N LYS A 36 1.28 2.59 13.03
CA LYS A 36 0.87 2.50 14.45
C LYS A 36 0.39 1.11 14.84
N THR A 37 0.15 0.24 13.87
CA THR A 37 -0.34 -1.12 14.13
C THR A 37 0.76 -1.96 14.79
N PRO A 38 0.50 -2.61 15.94
CA PRO A 38 1.51 -3.42 16.65
C PRO A 38 1.84 -4.74 15.94
N THR A 39 1.03 -5.14 14.96
CA THR A 39 1.18 -6.37 14.20
C THR A 39 1.65 -6.05 12.79
N GLU A 40 2.61 -6.83 12.29
CA GLU A 40 3.06 -6.74 10.91
C GLU A 40 1.87 -7.00 9.97
N LEU A 41 1.48 -5.96 9.25
CA LEU A 41 0.35 -6.03 8.33
C LEU A 41 0.75 -6.81 7.08
N ASN A 42 -0.15 -7.68 6.65
CA ASN A 42 0.08 -8.61 5.55
C ASN A 42 0.33 -7.86 4.22
N GLU A 43 1.06 -8.47 3.31
CA GLU A 43 1.46 -7.90 2.00
C GLU A 43 0.29 -7.29 1.22
N MET A 44 -0.87 -7.95 1.29
CA MET A 44 -2.13 -7.51 0.68
C MET A 44 -2.49 -6.06 1.03
N ILE A 45 -2.18 -5.59 2.25
CA ILE A 45 -2.49 -4.23 2.69
C ILE A 45 -1.60 -3.22 1.97
N TRP A 46 -0.30 -3.52 1.80
CA TRP A 46 0.61 -2.68 1.03
C TRP A 46 0.23 -2.66 -0.46
N GLN A 47 -0.16 -3.80 -1.04
CA GLN A 47 -0.66 -3.83 -2.42
C GLN A 47 -1.94 -3.00 -2.60
N THR A 48 -2.85 -3.04 -1.60
CA THR A 48 -4.08 -2.23 -1.59
C THR A 48 -3.75 -0.73 -1.54
N LEU A 49 -2.83 -0.33 -0.66
CA LEU A 49 -2.36 1.06 -0.58
C LEU A 49 -1.72 1.53 -1.89
N PHE A 50 -0.88 0.68 -2.51
CA PHE A 50 -0.28 0.97 -3.81
C PHE A 50 -1.33 1.18 -4.92
N GLY A 51 -2.34 0.29 -4.99
CA GLY A 51 -3.43 0.43 -5.95
C GLY A 51 -4.17 1.77 -5.79
N ALA A 52 -4.44 2.16 -4.55
CA ALA A 52 -5.08 3.44 -4.26
C ALA A 52 -4.20 4.65 -4.56
N CYS A 53 -2.89 4.58 -4.32
CA CYS A 53 -1.95 5.62 -4.73
C CYS A 53 -2.04 5.89 -6.24
N ARG A 54 -2.21 4.83 -7.03
CA ARG A 54 -2.37 4.94 -8.49
C ARG A 54 -3.70 5.59 -8.89
N ILE A 55 -4.79 5.26 -8.19
CA ILE A 55 -6.12 5.83 -8.43
C ILE A 55 -6.16 7.32 -8.06
N HIS A 56 -5.55 7.69 -6.94
CA HIS A 56 -5.53 9.06 -6.43
C HIS A 56 -4.35 9.90 -6.94
N GLY A 57 -3.49 9.35 -7.80
CA GLY A 57 -2.37 10.06 -8.41
C GLY A 57 -1.22 10.41 -7.45
N ASN A 58 -1.12 9.74 -6.30
CA ASN A 58 -0.04 9.95 -5.34
C ASN A 58 1.18 9.08 -5.71
N THR A 59 1.96 9.55 -6.67
CA THR A 59 3.12 8.82 -7.22
C THR A 59 4.25 8.62 -6.21
N GLU A 60 4.51 9.61 -5.34
CA GLU A 60 5.53 9.52 -4.29
C GLU A 60 5.22 8.39 -3.31
N LEU A 61 3.99 8.36 -2.77
CA LEU A 61 3.60 7.31 -1.85
C LEU A 61 3.49 5.94 -2.54
N GLY A 62 3.03 5.93 -3.80
CA GLY A 62 3.04 4.73 -4.63
C GLY A 62 4.44 4.14 -4.74
N TYR A 63 5.45 4.97 -5.01
CA TYR A 63 6.85 4.57 -5.09
C TYR A 63 7.36 3.95 -3.80
N THR A 64 7.19 4.64 -2.67
CA THR A 64 7.63 4.15 -1.35
C THR A 64 6.97 2.81 -1.02
N THR A 65 5.68 2.68 -1.33
CA THR A 65 4.92 1.45 -1.10
C THR A 65 5.45 0.31 -1.97
N THR A 66 5.75 0.56 -3.24
CA THR A 66 6.36 -0.46 -4.10
C THR A 66 7.73 -0.90 -3.59
N GLN A 67 8.61 0.03 -3.20
CA GLN A 67 9.92 -0.34 -2.64
C GLN A 67 9.80 -1.27 -1.44
N LYS A 68 8.81 -1.01 -0.58
CA LYS A 68 8.55 -1.83 0.60
C LYS A 68 8.11 -3.24 0.21
N ILE A 69 7.18 -3.38 -0.73
CA ILE A 69 6.73 -4.69 -1.23
C ILE A 69 7.89 -5.46 -1.89
N LEU A 70 8.69 -4.80 -2.74
CA LEU A 70 9.84 -5.40 -3.41
C LEU A 70 10.90 -5.91 -2.42
N SER A 71 11.10 -5.17 -1.32
CA SER A 71 12.07 -5.53 -0.28
C SER A 71 11.61 -6.70 0.59
N THR A 72 10.29 -6.90 0.73
CA THR A 72 9.72 -8.02 1.50
C THR A 72 9.67 -9.32 0.70
N GLN A 73 9.44 -9.27 -0.62
CA GLN A 73 9.36 -10.47 -1.47
C GLN A 73 9.93 -10.27 -2.87
N PRO A 74 11.26 -10.43 -3.05
CA PRO A 74 11.90 -10.28 -4.35
C PRO A 74 11.55 -11.39 -5.37
N GLU A 75 11.11 -12.58 -4.92
CA GLU A 75 10.97 -13.77 -5.79
C GLU A 75 9.55 -14.07 -6.30
N HIS A 76 8.54 -13.29 -5.89
CA HIS A 76 7.16 -13.51 -6.36
C HIS A 76 6.95 -12.94 -7.77
N SER A 77 6.22 -13.64 -8.64
CA SER A 77 5.95 -13.18 -10.01
C SER A 77 5.17 -11.84 -10.04
N SER A 78 4.36 -11.55 -9.03
CA SER A 78 3.68 -10.27 -8.81
C SER A 78 4.65 -9.10 -8.58
N THR A 79 5.83 -9.39 -8.02
CA THR A 79 6.92 -8.43 -7.79
C THR A 79 7.43 -7.84 -9.10
N TYR A 80 7.50 -8.63 -10.17
CA TYR A 80 7.90 -8.14 -11.50
C TYR A 80 6.90 -7.15 -12.08
N VAL A 81 5.60 -7.41 -11.95
CA VAL A 81 4.54 -6.49 -12.39
C VAL A 81 4.60 -5.19 -11.59
N LEU A 82 4.79 -5.27 -10.27
CA LEU A 82 4.97 -4.10 -9.41
C LEU A 82 6.23 -3.31 -9.77
N PHE A 83 7.33 -3.99 -10.12
CA PHE A 83 8.57 -3.37 -10.58
C PHE A 83 8.37 -2.59 -11.89
N VAL A 84 7.66 -3.15 -12.88
CA VAL A 84 7.35 -2.40 -14.12
C VAL A 84 6.45 -1.19 -13.81
N GLN A 85 5.45 -1.36 -12.94
CA GLN A 85 4.57 -0.26 -12.53
C GLN A 85 5.31 0.83 -11.74
N HIS A 86 6.31 0.47 -10.96
CA HIS A 86 7.22 1.38 -10.25
C HIS A 86 7.93 2.34 -11.21
N TYR A 87 8.51 1.81 -12.28
CA TYR A 87 9.13 2.62 -13.34
C TYR A 87 8.11 3.47 -14.09
N GLY A 88 6.88 2.98 -14.25
CA GLY A 88 5.78 3.72 -14.87
C GLY A 88 5.31 4.93 -14.07
N MET A 89 5.22 4.82 -12.74
CA MET A 89 4.85 5.93 -11.87
C MET A 89 5.88 7.06 -11.86
N HIS A 90 7.16 6.75 -12.05
CA HIS A 90 8.22 7.76 -12.20
C HIS A 90 8.29 8.41 -13.59
N GLY A 91 7.45 7.98 -14.53
CA GLY A 91 7.40 8.56 -15.88
C GLY A 91 8.46 8.03 -16.86
N TYR A 92 9.28 7.06 -16.47
CA TYR A 92 10.30 6.48 -17.37
C TYR A 92 9.70 5.66 -18.52
N LEU A 93 8.45 5.16 -18.38
CA LEU A 93 7.75 4.42 -19.44
C LEU A 93 7.02 5.31 -20.47
N LYS A 94 7.11 6.64 -20.38
CA LYS A 94 6.62 7.53 -21.45
C LYS A 94 7.60 7.66 -22.63
N MET A 95 8.78 7.04 -22.58
CA MET A 95 9.87 7.33 -23.51
C MET A 95 10.08 6.32 -24.65
N GLU A 96 9.26 5.27 -24.78
CA GLU A 96 9.38 4.28 -25.87
C GLU A 96 8.10 4.03 -26.67
N LEU A 97 7.17 4.99 -26.70
CA LEU A 97 5.98 4.92 -27.57
C LEU A 97 5.65 6.24 -28.29
N VAL A 98 6.69 6.99 -28.69
CA VAL A 98 6.57 8.05 -29.72
C VAL A 98 7.57 7.77 -30.83
#